data_AF-A0A520XJ21-F1
#
_entry.id   AF-A0A520XJ21-F1
#
_cell.length_a   1.000
_cell.length_b   1.000
_cell.length_c   1.000
_cell.angle_alpha   90.00
_cell.angle_beta   90.00
_cell.angle_gamma   90.00
#
_symmetry.space_group_name_H-M   'P 1'
#
loop_
_entity.id
_entity.type
_entity.pdbx_description
1 polymer ?
#
loop_
_entity_poly.entity_id
_entity_poly.type
_entity_poly.pdbx_seq_one_letter_code
_entity_poly.pdbx_strand_id
1 'polypeptide(L)'
;MSGDRAFTTTIIARDHIARIVDAVGLDALMDEMIESLQDAIESFDETRTHVRARDGFHYREPDVGLLEWMPVMHTAQATTIKVVGYHPSNPAKRSLPTILSTISVFDTAT
;
A
#
# COMPACT_ATOMS: atom_id res chain seq x y z
N MET A 1 -5.43 -12.06 35.51
CA MET A 1 -6.51 -11.35 34.81
C MET A 1 -5.89 -10.66 33.60
N SER A 2 -5.89 -11.31 32.44
CA SER A 2 -5.38 -10.74 31.19
C SER A 2 -6.54 -9.98 30.56
N GLY A 3 -6.40 -8.66 30.45
CA GLY A 3 -7.40 -7.82 29.79
C GLY A 3 -7.55 -8.22 28.33
N ASP A 4 -8.79 -8.40 27.90
CA ASP A 4 -9.19 -8.65 26.52
C ASP A 4 -8.77 -7.45 25.66
N ARG A 5 -7.67 -7.59 24.92
CA ARG A 5 -7.18 -6.53 24.04
C ARG A 5 -7.99 -6.64 22.76
N ALA A 6 -9.03 -5.82 22.64
CA ALA A 6 -9.80 -5.72 21.41
C ALA A 6 -8.86 -5.37 20.24
N PHE A 7 -8.71 -6.28 19.29
CA PHE A 7 -7.98 -6.01 18.06
C PHE A 7 -8.79 -5.04 17.21
N THR A 8 -8.24 -3.86 16.92
CA THR A 8 -8.88 -2.84 16.09
C THR A 8 -7.97 -2.50 14.91
N THR A 9 -8.57 -2.29 13.75
CA THR A 9 -7.82 -1.85 12.56
C THR A 9 -7.49 -0.37 12.71
N THR A 10 -6.21 -0.02 12.66
CA THR A 10 -5.78 1.39 12.60
C THR A 10 -5.98 1.92 11.18
N ILE A 11 -6.73 3.03 11.05
CA ILE A 11 -7.01 3.65 9.75
C ILE A 11 -6.22 4.95 9.58
N ILE A 12 -5.32 4.95 8.60
CA ILE A 12 -4.59 6.15 8.18
C ILE A 12 -5.29 6.73 6.95
N ALA A 13 -6.19 7.69 7.18
CA ALA A 13 -6.93 8.37 6.13
C ALA A 13 -6.10 9.46 5.44
N ARG A 14 -6.62 9.99 4.33
CA ARG A 14 -6.00 11.07 3.54
C ARG A 14 -5.50 12.24 4.40
N ASP A 15 -6.31 12.73 5.31
CA ASP A 15 -5.96 13.91 6.11
C ASP A 15 -4.91 13.59 7.18
N HIS A 16 -4.79 12.32 7.60
CA HIS A 16 -3.68 11.88 8.45
C HIS A 16 -2.37 11.89 7.65
N ILE A 17 -2.38 11.38 6.41
CA ILE A 17 -1.22 11.43 5.52
C ILE A 17 -0.77 12.86 5.26
N ALA A 18 -1.70 13.76 4.94
CA ALA A 18 -1.39 15.18 4.72
C ALA A 18 -0.69 15.79 5.95
N ARG A 19 -1.21 15.53 7.16
CA ARG A 19 -0.60 16.02 8.40
C ARG A 19 0.78 15.42 8.70
N ILE A 20 1.02 14.16 8.33
CA ILE A 20 2.34 13.53 8.47
C ILE A 20 3.33 14.22 7.53
N VAL A 21 2.95 14.39 6.26
CA VAL A 21 3.79 15.06 5.25
C VAL A 21 4.09 16.51 5.68
N ASP A 22 3.10 17.25 6.16
CA ASP A 22 3.28 18.63 6.63
C ASP A 22 4.21 18.71 7.85
N ALA A 23 4.16 17.72 8.75
CA ALA A 23 4.95 17.68 9.96
C ALA A 23 6.40 17.23 9.74
N VAL A 24 6.62 16.26 8.83
CA VAL A 24 7.94 15.70 8.52
C VAL A 24 8.67 16.54 7.47
N GLY A 25 7.94 17.06 6.48
CA GLY A 25 8.49 17.66 5.27
C GLY A 25 8.67 16.64 4.16
N LEU A 26 8.42 17.06 2.91
CA LEU A 26 8.49 16.19 1.73
C LEU A 26 9.88 15.59 1.54
N ASP A 27 10.94 16.39 1.68
CA ASP A 27 12.31 15.95 1.42
C ASP A 27 12.74 14.89 2.42
N ALA A 28 12.58 15.15 3.73
CA ALA A 28 12.93 14.21 4.78
C ALA A 28 12.13 12.89 4.66
N LEU A 29 10.84 12.96 4.32
CA LEU A 29 10.03 11.77 4.10
C LEU A 29 10.52 10.96 2.89
N MET A 30 10.92 11.64 1.82
CA MET A 30 11.45 10.99 0.61
C MET A 30 12.82 10.36 0.88
N ASP A 31 13.69 11.03 1.62
CA ASP A 31 15.01 10.51 2.00
C ASP A 31 14.85 9.23 2.84
N GLU A 32 13.98 9.22 3.85
CA GLU A 32 13.70 8.03 4.67
C GLU A 32 13.12 6.89 3.83
N MET A 33 12.23 7.19 2.87
CA MET A 33 11.68 6.18 1.95
C MET A 33 12.77 5.59 1.04
N ILE A 34 13.70 6.41 0.55
CA ILE A 34 14.81 5.95 -0.29
C ILE A 34 15.72 5.01 0.50
N GLU A 35 16.16 5.42 1.69
CA GLU A 35 17.01 4.60 2.56
C GLU A 35 16.32 3.27 2.90
N SER A 36 15.06 3.32 3.32
CA SER A 36 14.28 2.11 3.67
C SER A 36 14.12 1.15 2.47
N LEU A 37 13.92 1.69 1.27
CA LEU A 37 13.79 0.87 0.06
C LEU A 37 15.12 0.26 -0.36
N GLN A 38 16.24 0.99 -0.24
CA GLN A 38 17.57 0.47 -0.51
C GLN A 38 17.89 -0.70 0.42
N ASP A 39 17.70 -0.51 1.72
CA ASP A 39 17.92 -1.56 2.73
C ASP A 39 17.06 -2.81 2.44
N ALA A 40 15.78 -2.62 2.09
CA ALA A 40 14.87 -3.73 1.79
C ALA A 40 15.29 -4.53 0.53
N ILE A 41 15.84 -3.85 -0.48
CA ILE A 41 16.35 -4.49 -1.70
C ILE A 41 17.66 -5.22 -1.42
N GLU A 42 18.60 -4.57 -0.72
CA GLU A 42 19.92 -5.14 -0.42
C GLU A 42 19.84 -6.34 0.54
N SER A 43 18.91 -6.31 1.50
CA SER A 43 18.69 -7.37 2.48
C SER A 43 17.63 -8.40 2.07
N PHE A 44 17.21 -8.40 0.80
CA PHE A 44 16.15 -9.30 0.33
C PHE A 44 16.54 -10.78 0.51
N ASP A 45 15.65 -11.52 1.19
CA ASP A 45 15.76 -12.94 1.45
C ASP A 45 14.44 -13.63 1.06
N GLU A 46 14.47 -14.45 0.01
CA GLU A 46 13.29 -15.16 -0.53
C GLU A 46 12.69 -16.19 0.44
N THR A 47 13.45 -16.63 1.44
CA THR A 47 12.95 -17.54 2.49
C THR A 47 12.12 -16.81 3.54
N ARG A 48 12.30 -15.48 3.64
CA ARG A 48 11.62 -14.61 4.60
C ARG A 48 10.63 -13.65 3.96
N THR A 49 10.83 -13.29 2.70
CA THR A 49 10.03 -12.33 1.96
C THR A 49 9.46 -12.97 0.71
N HIS A 50 8.15 -13.17 0.71
CA HIS A 50 7.42 -13.78 -0.38
C HIS A 50 6.72 -12.72 -1.21
N VAL A 51 7.33 -12.37 -2.33
CA VAL A 51 6.74 -11.48 -3.34
C VAL A 51 5.96 -12.33 -4.33
N ARG A 52 4.68 -12.00 -4.55
CA ARG A 52 3.88 -12.62 -5.62
C ARG A 52 3.75 -11.66 -6.78
N ALA A 53 3.58 -12.22 -7.98
CA ALA A 53 3.17 -11.42 -9.12
C ALA A 53 1.86 -10.69 -8.78
N ARG A 54 1.78 -9.41 -9.16
CA ARG A 54 0.50 -8.69 -9.14
C ARG A 54 -0.49 -9.37 -10.06
N ASP A 55 -1.77 -9.22 -9.72
CA ASP A 55 -2.88 -9.73 -10.53
C ASP A 55 -4.07 -8.78 -10.40
N GLY A 56 -5.10 -8.92 -11.23
CA GLY A 56 -6.17 -7.95 -11.26
C GLY A 56 -7.25 -8.16 -12.31
N PHE A 57 -8.23 -7.26 -12.27
CA PHE A 57 -9.25 -7.12 -13.30
C PHE A 57 -8.85 -6.04 -14.30
N HIS A 58 -8.98 -6.35 -15.58
CA HIS A 58 -8.74 -5.42 -16.67
C HIS A 58 -10.02 -5.29 -17.48
N TYR A 59 -10.43 -4.06 -17.78
CA TYR A 59 -11.70 -3.80 -18.45
C TYR A 59 -11.59 -2.62 -19.41
N ARG A 60 -12.53 -2.61 -20.36
CA ARG A 60 -12.61 -1.58 -21.42
C ARG A 60 -13.92 -0.79 -21.38
N GLU A 61 -14.89 -1.22 -20.58
CA GLU A 61 -16.22 -0.64 -20.49
C GLU A 61 -16.55 -0.25 -19.03
N PRO A 62 -17.20 0.90 -18.78
CA PRO A 62 -17.55 1.96 -19.74
C PRO A 62 -16.34 2.79 -20.24
N ASP A 63 -15.19 2.63 -19.58
CA ASP A 63 -13.90 3.23 -19.97
C ASP A 63 -12.79 2.19 -19.74
N VAL A 64 -11.65 2.36 -20.42
CA VAL A 64 -10.44 1.58 -20.13
C VAL A 64 -10.00 1.81 -18.69
N GLY A 65 -9.76 0.72 -17.97
CA GLY A 65 -9.20 0.77 -16.64
C GLY A 65 -8.79 -0.61 -16.13
N LEU A 66 -8.19 -0.61 -14.94
CA LEU A 66 -7.86 -1.81 -14.21
C LEU A 66 -8.05 -1.63 -12.71
N LEU A 67 -8.14 -2.76 -12.02
CA LEU A 67 -8.05 -2.87 -10.57
C LEU A 67 -7.11 -4.05 -10.26
N GLU A 68 -5.91 -3.75 -9.79
CA GLU A 68 -4.88 -4.73 -9.45
C GLU A 68 -4.66 -4.81 -7.94
N TRP A 69 -4.21 -5.97 -7.48
CA TRP A 69 -3.67 -6.19 -6.14
C TRP A 69 -2.21 -6.64 -6.22
N MET A 70 -1.39 -6.10 -5.31
CA MET A 70 0.06 -6.35 -5.25
C MET A 70 0.42 -6.81 -3.83
N PRO A 71 0.49 -8.13 -3.58
CA PRO A 71 0.79 -8.65 -2.25
C PRO A 71 2.27 -8.97 -2.05
N VAL A 72 2.77 -8.66 -0.85
CA VAL A 72 4.07 -9.11 -0.33
C VAL A 72 3.89 -9.59 1.11
N MET A 73 4.49 -10.72 1.45
CA MET A 73 4.43 -11.30 2.80
C MET A 73 5.84 -11.40 3.39
N HIS A 74 6.00 -10.94 4.64
CA HIS A 74 7.14 -11.28 5.47
C HIS A 74 6.75 -12.39 6.44
N THR A 75 7.47 -13.52 6.39
CA THR A 75 7.17 -14.72 7.17
C THR A 75 7.13 -14.43 8.65
N ALA A 76 6.06 -14.87 9.32
CA ALA A 76 5.81 -14.68 10.76
C ALA A 76 5.81 -13.20 11.21
N GLN A 77 5.56 -12.28 10.29
CA GLN A 77 5.36 -10.87 10.57
C GLN A 77 4.03 -10.42 9.96
N ALA A 78 4.06 -9.80 8.78
CA ALA A 78 2.91 -9.19 8.17
C ALA A 78 2.82 -9.49 6.67
N THR A 79 1.59 -9.44 6.15
CA THR A 79 1.32 -9.35 4.72
C THR A 79 0.87 -7.93 4.40
N THR A 80 1.53 -7.29 3.44
CA THR A 80 1.11 -6.01 2.88
C THR A 80 0.44 -6.24 1.54
N ILE A 81 -0.75 -5.67 1.36
CA ILE A 81 -1.48 -5.70 0.09
C ILE A 81 -1.77 -4.26 -0.33
N LYS A 82 -1.26 -3.86 -1.49
CA LYS A 82 -1.71 -2.65 -2.17
C LYS A 82 -2.79 -3.02 -3.17
N VAL A 83 -3.95 -2.40 -3.06
CA VAL A 83 -5.00 -2.44 -4.10
C VAL A 83 -4.94 -1.12 -4.85
N VAL A 84 -4.86 -1.17 -6.18
CA VAL A 84 -4.67 0.01 -7.02
C VAL A 84 -5.56 -0.05 -8.26
N GLY A 85 -6.28 1.05 -8.48
CA GLY A 85 -6.98 1.33 -9.73
C GLY A 85 -6.14 2.24 -10.62
N TYR A 86 -6.17 1.96 -11.93
CA TYR A 86 -5.65 2.84 -12.96
C TYR A 86 -6.75 3.15 -13.97
N HIS A 87 -7.06 4.44 -14.10
CA HIS A 87 -8.13 4.96 -14.96
C HIS A 87 -7.65 6.25 -15.63
N PRO A 88 -7.07 6.18 -16.84
CA PRO A 88 -6.45 7.35 -17.50
C PRO A 88 -7.46 8.46 -17.81
N SER A 89 -8.76 8.14 -17.90
CA SER A 89 -9.81 9.13 -18.14
C SER A 89 -10.27 9.87 -16.88
N ASN A 90 -9.88 9.43 -15.68
CA ASN A 90 -10.36 10.01 -14.42
C ASN A 90 -10.07 11.51 -14.28
N PRO A 91 -8.86 12.03 -14.60
CA PRO A 91 -8.58 13.46 -14.43
C PRO A 91 -9.51 14.33 -15.27
N ALA A 92 -9.77 13.91 -16.52
CA ALA A 92 -10.58 14.67 -17.47
C ALA A 92 -12.09 14.51 -17.24
N LYS A 93 -12.55 13.31 -16.88
CA LYS A 93 -13.99 12.99 -16.80
C LYS A 93 -14.58 13.12 -15.40
N ARG A 94 -13.76 12.98 -14.34
CA ARG A 94 -14.24 12.81 -12.96
C ARG A 94 -13.51 13.69 -11.94
N SER A 95 -12.53 14.50 -12.37
CA SER A 95 -11.67 15.28 -11.47
C SER A 95 -11.02 14.42 -10.39
N LEU A 96 -10.71 13.16 -10.74
CA LEU A 96 -10.02 12.21 -9.86
C LEU A 96 -8.62 11.91 -10.42
N PRO A 97 -7.65 11.53 -9.58
CA PRO A 97 -6.38 11.03 -10.05
C PRO A 97 -6.52 9.81 -10.98
N THR A 98 -5.56 9.66 -11.89
CA THR A 98 -5.41 8.46 -12.72
C THR A 98 -5.17 7.20 -11.89
N ILE A 99 -4.42 7.35 -10.78
CA ILE A 99 -4.09 6.26 -9.85
C ILE A 99 -4.83 6.51 -8.54
N LEU A 100 -5.61 5.52 -8.11
CA LEU A 100 -6.25 5.49 -6.80
C LEU A 100 -5.86 4.20 -6.11
N SER A 101 -5.35 4.27 -4.88
CA SER A 101 -4.91 3.08 -4.17
C SER A 101 -5.16 3.16 -2.68
N THR A 102 -5.29 1.97 -2.08
CA THR A 102 -5.22 1.76 -0.63
C THR A 102 -4.18 0.70 -0.34
N ILE A 103 -3.59 0.77 0.85
CA ILE A 103 -2.61 -0.21 1.34
C ILE A 103 -3.14 -0.75 2.66
N SER A 104 -3.15 -2.07 2.79
CA SER A 104 -3.54 -2.77 4.01
C SER A 104 -2.39 -3.66 4.46
N VAL A 105 -2.16 -3.69 5.78
CA VAL A 105 -1.19 -4.56 6.43
C VAL A 105 -1.95 -5.51 7.35
N PHE A 106 -1.69 -6.80 7.22
CA PHE A 106 -2.32 -7.87 7.97
C PHE A 106 -1.28 -8.62 8.78
N ASP A 107 -1.59 -8.91 10.04
CA ASP A 107 -0.81 -9.85 10.84
C ASP A 107 -0.87 -11.25 10.22
N THR A 108 0.22 -12.02 10.28
CA THR A 108 0.25 -13.39 9.69
C THR A 108 -0.10 -14.49 10.69
N ALA A 109 -0.27 -14.17 11.97
CA ALA A 109 -0.65 -15.13 13.00
C ALA A 109 -2.17 -15.24 13.21
N THR A 110 -2.96 -14.28 12.72
CA THR A 110 -4.43 -14.23 12.83
C THR A 110 -5.10 -13.85 11.52
#